data_AF-A0A0F7JKV0-F1
#
_entry.id   AF-A0A0F7JKV0-F1
#
_cell.length_a   1.000
_cell.length_b   1.000
_cell.length_c   1.000
_cell.angle_alpha   90.00
_cell.angle_beta   90.00
_cell.angle_gamma   90.00
#
_symmetry.space_group_name_H-M   'P 1'
#
loop_
_entity.id
_entity.type
_entity.pdbx_description
1 polymer ?
#
loop_
_entity_poly.entity_id
_entity_poly.type
_entity_poly.pdbx_seq_one_letter_code
_entity_poly.pdbx_strand_id
1 'polypeptide(L)'
;MNQFTILSAIVALGTATRSGALLDAPTVQPWLDKHLPTLVTKAQALRDGATWTEVGALLEAAVQAAQELKPVLAGTARAAFVLAVVQSLVREFAPPSAQWLRLLLDSPFAAMLVEMAFRRLFPGG
;
A
#
# COMPACT_ATOMS: atom_id res chain seq x y z
N MET A 1 -11.74 9.96 -3.10
CA MET A 1 -11.80 8.81 -2.17
C MET A 1 -11.74 9.28 -0.73
N ASN A 2 -12.71 8.89 0.10
CA ASN A 2 -12.67 9.15 1.54
C ASN A 2 -11.78 8.10 2.21
N GLN A 3 -11.02 8.49 3.23
CA GLN A 3 -10.19 7.62 4.07
C GLN A 3 -10.91 6.35 4.54
N PHE A 4 -12.24 6.43 4.72
CA PHE A 4 -13.12 5.31 4.98
C PHE A 4 -13.02 4.17 3.95
N THR A 5 -12.91 4.45 2.65
CA THR A 5 -12.81 3.39 1.62
C THR A 5 -11.53 2.58 1.77
N ILE A 6 -10.42 3.24 2.10
CA ILE A 6 -9.12 2.60 2.33
C ILE A 6 -9.16 1.80 3.63
N LEU A 7 -9.74 2.35 4.70
CA LEU A 7 -9.99 1.61 5.95
C LEU A 7 -10.81 0.36 5.73
N SER A 8 -11.92 0.46 5.00
CA SER A 8 -12.78 -0.68 4.69
C SER A 8 -12.04 -1.75 3.90
N ALA A 9 -11.22 -1.37 2.91
CA ALA A 9 -10.41 -2.31 2.14
C ALA A 9 -9.36 -3.01 3.03
N ILE A 10 -8.70 -2.27 3.91
CA ILE A 10 -7.71 -2.78 4.86
C ILE A 10 -8.34 -3.72 5.90
N VAL A 11 -9.50 -3.38 6.43
CA VAL A 11 -10.21 -4.22 7.41
C VAL A 11 -10.79 -5.47 6.74
N ALA A 12 -11.29 -5.35 5.50
CA ALA A 12 -11.79 -6.48 4.72
C ALA A 12 -10.69 -7.50 4.34
N LEU A 13 -9.43 -7.08 4.30
CA LEU A 13 -8.29 -8.00 4.11
C LEU A 13 -8.11 -8.99 5.26
N GLY A 14 -8.73 -8.75 6.42
CA GLY A 14 -8.63 -9.65 7.56
C GLY A 14 -7.18 -9.94 7.97
N THR A 15 -6.27 -8.99 7.72
CA THR A 15 -4.83 -9.20 7.93
C THR A 15 -4.56 -9.49 9.40
N ALA A 16 -4.08 -10.70 9.67
CA ALA A 16 -3.68 -11.11 11.01
C ALA A 16 -2.49 -10.25 11.47
N THR A 17 -2.66 -9.60 12.62
CA THR A 17 -1.59 -8.90 13.32
C THR A 17 -0.66 -9.89 14.00
N ARG A 18 0.49 -9.43 14.50
CA ARG A 18 1.44 -10.28 15.25
C ARG A 18 0.84 -10.91 16.52
N SER A 19 -0.24 -10.34 17.06
CA SER A 19 -0.96 -10.91 18.21
C SER A 19 -2.00 -11.96 17.82
N GLY A 20 -2.16 -12.27 16.53
CA GLY A 20 -3.20 -13.16 16.01
C GLY A 20 -4.58 -12.51 15.91
N ALA A 21 -4.75 -11.27 16.38
CA ALA A 21 -5.96 -10.50 16.21
C ALA A 21 -6.06 -9.92 14.79
N LEU A 22 -7.29 -9.70 14.31
CA LEU A 22 -7.52 -8.96 13.06
C LEU A 22 -7.10 -7.51 13.23
N LEU A 23 -6.51 -6.94 12.19
CA LEU A 23 -6.18 -5.52 12.14
C LEU A 23 -7.47 -4.69 12.22
N ASP A 24 -7.60 -3.83 13.22
CA ASP A 24 -8.77 -3.00 13.47
C ASP A 24 -8.54 -1.55 13.06
N ALA A 25 -9.65 -0.86 12.74
CA ALA A 25 -9.63 0.54 12.31
C ALA A 25 -8.86 1.49 13.25
N PRO A 26 -9.03 1.48 14.59
CA PRO A 26 -8.35 2.41 15.47
C PRO A 26 -6.83 2.21 15.53
N THR A 27 -6.31 1.00 15.28
CA THR A 27 -4.86 0.75 15.20
C THR A 27 -4.24 1.37 13.94
N VAL A 28 -5.00 1.43 12.85
CA VAL A 28 -4.52 1.91 11.54
C VAL A 28 -4.82 3.39 11.33
N GLN A 29 -5.83 3.94 12.00
CA GLN A 29 -6.27 5.33 11.85
C GLN A 29 -5.12 6.35 11.98
N PRO A 30 -4.26 6.32 13.02
CA PRO A 30 -3.19 7.30 13.16
C PRO A 30 -2.12 7.18 12.05
N TRP A 31 -1.90 5.96 11.55
CA TRP A 31 -1.00 5.73 10.43
C TRP A 31 -1.56 6.33 9.15
N LEU A 32 -2.86 6.16 8.90
CA LEU A 32 -3.53 6.75 7.73
C LEU A 32 -3.52 8.27 7.82
N ASP A 33 -3.87 8.85 8.96
CA ASP A 33 -3.87 10.32 9.12
C ASP A 33 -2.50 10.92 8.81
N LYS A 34 -1.43 10.22 9.20
CA LYS A 34 -0.04 10.65 8.99
C LYS A 34 0.45 10.47 7.56
N HIS A 35 0.23 9.29 6.96
CA HIS A 35 0.90 8.92 5.70
C HIS A 35 0.00 8.99 4.47
N LEU A 36 -1.32 8.88 4.64
CA LEU A 36 -2.25 8.88 3.52
C LEU A 36 -2.19 10.15 2.67
N PRO A 37 -2.07 11.38 3.22
CA PRO A 37 -1.96 12.59 2.40
C PRO A 37 -0.78 12.53 1.42
N THR A 38 0.40 12.07 1.87
CA THR A 38 1.59 11.93 1.03
C THR A 38 1.40 10.86 -0.05
N LEU A 39 0.80 9.72 0.30
CA LEU A 39 0.52 8.65 -0.66
C LEU A 39 -0.51 9.07 -1.71
N VAL A 40 -1.52 9.86 -1.31
CA VAL A 40 -2.50 10.45 -2.23
C VAL A 40 -1.81 11.41 -3.21
N THR A 41 -0.92 12.29 -2.74
CA THR A 41 -0.18 13.20 -3.62
C THR A 41 0.65 12.43 -4.65
N LYS A 42 1.32 11.34 -4.25
CA LYS A 42 2.08 10.48 -5.17
C LYS A 42 1.17 9.72 -6.14
N ALA A 43 0.03 9.24 -5.68
CA ALA A 43 -0.95 8.58 -6.54
C ALA A 43 -1.58 9.56 -7.54
N GLN A 44 -1.77 10.82 -7.16
CA GLN A 44 -2.24 11.87 -8.06
C GLN A 44 -1.23 12.16 -9.18
N ALA A 45 0.08 12.10 -8.90
CA ALA A 45 1.11 12.23 -9.94
C ALA A 45 1.00 11.16 -11.04
N LEU A 46 0.39 9.99 -10.76
CA LEU A 46 0.10 8.98 -11.77
C LEU A 46 -0.88 9.48 -12.86
N ARG A 47 -1.67 10.53 -12.58
CA ARG A 47 -2.64 11.11 -13.54
C ARG A 47 -1.96 11.73 -14.75
N ASP A 48 -0.82 12.38 -14.51
CA ASP A 48 -0.08 13.10 -15.55
C ASP A 48 0.80 12.15 -16.40
N GLY A 49 1.02 10.94 -15.89
CA GLY A 49 1.67 9.84 -16.60
C GLY A 49 2.11 8.74 -15.63
N ALA A 50 1.40 7.61 -15.65
CA ALA A 50 1.77 6.43 -14.87
C ALA A 50 3.01 5.76 -15.47
N THR A 51 4.19 6.32 -15.19
CA THR A 51 5.48 5.72 -15.56
C THR A 51 5.96 4.76 -14.48
N TRP A 52 6.89 3.87 -14.82
CA TRP A 52 7.54 3.01 -13.85
C TRP A 52 8.22 3.80 -12.71
N THR A 53 8.70 5.01 -12.99
CA THR A 53 9.30 5.90 -11.98
C THR A 53 8.27 6.35 -10.95
N GLU A 54 7.10 6.83 -11.38
CA GLU A 54 6.04 7.27 -10.47
C GLU A 54 5.43 6.11 -9.68
N VAL A 55 5.26 4.96 -10.34
CA VAL A 55 4.81 3.72 -9.69
C VAL A 55 5.83 3.27 -8.64
N GLY A 56 7.12 3.31 -8.96
CA GLY A 56 8.21 3.02 -8.03
C GLY A 56 8.21 3.98 -6.84
N ALA A 57 8.06 5.28 -7.07
CA ALA A 57 8.03 6.29 -6.02
C ALA A 57 6.82 6.13 -5.07
N LEU A 58 5.65 5.74 -5.60
CA LEU A 58 4.47 5.41 -4.79
C LEU A 58 4.71 4.15 -3.96
N LEU A 59 5.23 3.08 -4.57
CA LEU A 59 5.54 1.83 -3.88
C LEU A 59 6.57 2.02 -2.77
N GLU A 60 7.67 2.73 -3.05
CA GLU A 60 8.71 3.04 -2.07
C GLU A 60 8.16 3.83 -0.89
N ALA A 61 7.35 4.87 -1.14
CA ALA A 61 6.74 5.66 -0.07
C ALA A 61 5.78 4.81 0.78
N ALA A 62 4.99 3.94 0.15
CA ALA A 62 4.08 3.06 0.87
C ALA A 62 4.84 2.02 1.72
N VAL A 63 5.93 1.45 1.19
CA VAL A 63 6.81 0.51 1.91
C VAL A 63 7.51 1.19 3.08
N GLN A 64 8.04 2.40 2.89
CA GLN A 64 8.65 3.19 3.96
C GLN A 64 7.65 3.52 5.06
N ALA A 65 6.45 3.99 4.69
CA ALA A 65 5.39 4.28 5.64
C ALA A 65 4.97 3.02 6.42
N ALA A 66 4.83 1.88 5.76
CA ALA A 66 4.43 0.63 6.38
C ALA A 66 5.50 0.04 7.32
N GLN A 67 6.76 0.50 7.27
CA GLN A 67 7.77 0.11 8.24
C GLN A 67 7.40 0.49 9.68
N GLU A 68 6.66 1.59 9.87
CA GLU A 68 6.13 1.98 11.18
C GLU A 68 5.12 0.97 11.74
N LEU A 69 4.52 0.14 10.86
CA LEU A 69 3.62 -0.94 11.25
C LEU A 69 4.38 -2.25 11.56
N LYS A 70 5.73 -2.24 11.59
CA LYS A 70 6.53 -3.42 12.00
C LYS A 70 6.15 -4.04 13.33
N PRO A 71 5.87 -3.30 14.41
CA PRO A 71 5.47 -3.91 15.69
C PRO A 71 4.07 -4.54 15.64
N VAL A 72 3.22 -4.14 14.69
CA VAL A 72 1.82 -4.59 14.58
C VAL A 72 1.67 -5.72 13.56
N LEU A 73 2.35 -5.62 12.42
CA LEU A 73 2.20 -6.53 11.26
C LEU A 73 3.45 -7.37 11.02
N ALA A 74 3.24 -8.67 10.77
CA ALA A 74 4.27 -9.58 10.28
C ALA A 74 4.66 -9.24 8.83
N GLY A 75 5.77 -9.79 8.33
CA GLY A 75 6.33 -9.43 7.01
C GLY A 75 5.33 -9.59 5.85
N THR A 76 4.66 -10.74 5.77
CA THR A 76 3.65 -11.03 4.74
C THR A 76 2.40 -10.16 4.88
N ALA A 77 1.89 -9.99 6.11
CA ALA A 77 0.73 -9.15 6.40
C ALA A 77 1.00 -7.66 6.07
N ARG A 78 2.24 -7.20 6.27
CA ARG A 78 2.65 -5.83 5.94
C ARG A 78 2.75 -5.60 4.43
N ALA A 79 3.25 -6.59 3.68
CA ALA A 79 3.26 -6.51 2.22
C ALA A 79 1.83 -6.48 1.65
N ALA A 80 0.93 -7.32 2.18
CA ALA A 80 -0.49 -7.32 1.81
C ALA A 80 -1.16 -5.96 2.12
N PHE A 81 -0.86 -5.38 3.28
CA PHE A 81 -1.36 -4.05 3.66
C PHE A 81 -0.89 -2.97 2.68
N VAL A 82 0.40 -2.93 2.34
CA VAL A 82 0.94 -1.98 1.36
C VAL A 82 0.27 -2.15 0.00
N LEU A 83 0.15 -3.39 -0.46
CA LEU A 83 -0.47 -3.70 -1.75
C LEU A 83 -1.91 -3.20 -1.80
N ALA A 84 -2.68 -3.38 -0.72
CA ALA A 84 -4.07 -2.92 -0.63
C ALA A 84 -4.21 -1.39 -0.70
N VAL A 85 -3.33 -0.68 0.00
CA VAL A 85 -3.30 0.79 -0.05
C VAL A 85 -2.97 1.25 -1.46
N VAL A 86 -1.95 0.67 -2.09
CA VAL A 86 -1.53 1.03 -3.45
C VAL A 86 -2.60 0.69 -4.48
N GLN A 87 -3.23 -0.49 -4.40
CA GLN A 87 -4.36 -0.88 -5.26
C GLN A 87 -5.53 0.11 -5.14
N SER A 88 -5.89 0.50 -3.91
CA SER A 88 -6.97 1.46 -3.67
C SER A 88 -6.65 2.83 -4.30
N LEU A 89 -5.43 3.30 -4.13
CA LEU A 89 -4.96 4.57 -4.69
C LEU A 89 -4.88 4.54 -6.22
N VAL A 90 -4.37 3.45 -6.81
CA VAL A 90 -4.29 3.29 -8.27
C VAL A 90 -5.67 3.17 -8.90
N ARG A 91 -6.62 2.48 -8.26
CA ARG A 91 -8.02 2.40 -8.75
C ARG A 91 -8.67 3.78 -8.83
N GLU A 92 -8.35 4.66 -7.88
CA GLU A 92 -8.93 6.00 -7.81
C GLU A 92 -8.23 7.01 -8.73
N PHE A 93 -6.90 7.00 -8.75
CA PHE A 93 -6.11 8.08 -9.35
C PHE A 93 -5.45 7.71 -10.68
N ALA A 94 -5.27 6.43 -11.00
CA ALA A 94 -4.58 6.07 -12.23
C ALA A 94 -5.45 6.34 -13.48
N PRO A 95 -4.87 6.93 -14.53
CA PRO A 95 -5.58 7.26 -15.76
C PRO A 95 -5.96 5.97 -16.52
N PRO A 96 -6.92 6.03 -17.47
CA PRO A 96 -7.29 4.87 -18.30
C PRO A 96 -6.11 4.26 -19.06
N SER A 97 -5.13 5.08 -19.45
CA SER A 97 -3.88 4.64 -20.09
C SER A 97 -3.00 3.74 -19.21
N ALA A 98 -3.22 3.73 -17.90
CA ALA A 98 -2.50 2.93 -16.92
C ALA A 98 -3.20 1.60 -16.58
N GLN A 99 -4.03 1.07 -17.48
CA GLN A 99 -4.73 -0.20 -17.26
C GLN A 99 -3.78 -1.37 -16.98
N TRP A 100 -2.58 -1.34 -17.58
CA TRP A 100 -1.50 -2.29 -17.30
C TRP A 100 -1.10 -2.33 -15.82
N LEU A 101 -1.16 -1.19 -15.12
CA LEU A 101 -0.80 -1.10 -13.70
C LEU A 101 -1.85 -1.79 -12.83
N ARG A 102 -3.14 -1.67 -13.19
CA ARG A 102 -4.22 -2.40 -12.50
C ARG A 102 -4.05 -3.90 -12.69
N LEU A 103 -3.80 -4.36 -13.93
CA LEU A 103 -3.54 -5.77 -14.23
C LEU A 103 -2.32 -6.30 -13.48
N LEU A 104 -1.25 -5.51 -13.37
CA LEU A 104 -0.06 -5.87 -12.61
C LEU A 104 -0.40 -5.99 -11.12
N LEU A 105 -1.09 -5.02 -10.54
CA LEU A 105 -1.40 -4.98 -9.10
C LEU A 105 -2.41 -6.03 -8.66
N ASP A 106 -3.34 -6.44 -9.53
CA ASP A 106 -4.28 -7.53 -9.26
C ASP A 106 -3.63 -8.92 -9.41
N SER A 107 -2.39 -9.00 -9.93
CA SER A 107 -1.65 -10.25 -10.09
C SER A 107 -0.93 -10.68 -8.79
N PRO A 108 -0.71 -11.99 -8.58
CA PRO A 108 0.07 -12.48 -7.43
C PRO A 108 1.52 -11.97 -7.42
N PHE A 109 2.04 -11.54 -8.57
CA PHE A 109 3.37 -10.95 -8.69
C PHE A 109 3.50 -9.61 -7.96
N ALA A 110 2.40 -8.88 -7.76
CA ALA A 110 2.43 -7.59 -7.07
C ALA A 110 2.88 -7.71 -5.61
N ALA A 111 2.47 -8.79 -4.92
CA ALA A 111 2.91 -9.06 -3.56
C ALA A 111 4.43 -9.31 -3.51
N MET A 112 4.97 -10.07 -4.48
CA MET A 112 6.41 -10.29 -4.60
C MET A 112 7.18 -8.98 -4.85
N LEU A 113 6.66 -8.08 -5.69
CA LEU A 113 7.29 -6.78 -5.93
C LEU A 113 7.37 -5.93 -4.65
N VAL A 114 6.30 -5.92 -3.86
CA VAL A 114 6.26 -5.22 -2.58
C VAL A 114 7.24 -5.86 -1.58
N GLU A 115 7.31 -7.19 -1.51
CA GLU A 115 8.29 -7.89 -0.66
C GLU A 115 9.74 -7.60 -1.09
N MET A 116 10.02 -7.58 -2.39
CA MET A 116 11.34 -7.19 -2.91
C MET A 116 11.68 -5.75 -2.56
N ALA A 117 10.71 -4.83 -2.64
CA ALA A 117 10.90 -3.45 -2.22
C ALA A 117 11.21 -3.35 -0.72
N PHE A 118 10.53 -4.12 0.14
CA PHE A 118 10.87 -4.23 1.56
C PHE A 118 12.30 -4.74 1.76
N ARG A 119 12.70 -5.82 1.07
CA ARG A 119 14.06 -6.39 1.19
C ARG A 119 15.14 -5.41 0.73
N ARG A 120 14.88 -4.66 -0.34
CA ARG A 120 15.81 -3.66 -0.88
C ARG A 120 15.96 -2.46 0.04
N LEU A 121 14.86 -1.95 0.58
CA LEU A 121 14.85 -0.76 1.44
C LEU A 121 15.26 -1.07 2.89
N PHE A 122 15.07 -2.30 3.35
CA PHE A 122 15.36 -2.75 4.71
C PHE A 122 16.09 -4.11 4.71
N PRO A 123 17.38 -4.17 4.34
CA PRO A 123 18.15 -5.42 4.18
C PRO A 123 18.47 -6.20 5.48
N GLY A 124 17.75 -5.95 6.58
CA GLY A 124 17.89 -6.66 7.86
C GLY A 124 16.56 -6.82 8.61
N GLY A 125 15.46 -6.89 7.84
CA GLY A 125 14.07 -6.86 8.32
C GLY A 125 13.65 -8.04 9.16
#